data_AF-A0A1J5JX23-F1
#
_entry.id   AF-A0A1J5JX23-F1
#
_cell.length_a   1.000
_cell.length_b   1.000
_cell.length_c   1.000
_cell.angle_alpha   90.00
_cell.angle_beta   90.00
_cell.angle_gamma   90.00
#
_symmetry.space_group_name_H-M   'P 1'
#
loop_
_entity.id
_entity.type
_entity.pdbx_description
1 polymer ?
#
loop_
_entity_poly.entity_id
_entity_poly.type
_entity_poly.pdbx_seq_one_letter_code
_entity_poly.pdbx_strand_id
1 'polypeptide(L)'
;MKACAETLAARARQVLGVKEGDDVRTIKKAYRRLARQYHPDAHAGAGEDAKFLLITEAYEYLLRHKPPGRNSLLAAGLTLEKEDPEDTYARWWLEHYGDFF
;
A
#
# COMPACT_ATOMS: atom_id res chain seq x y z
N MET A 1 -22.47 -11.16 -15.64
CA MET A 1 -23.17 -10.83 -14.38
C MET A 1 -22.20 -10.14 -13.44
N LYS A 2 -22.51 -8.89 -13.06
CA LYS A 2 -21.93 -8.04 -12.00
C LYS A 2 -20.40 -7.91 -11.91
N ALA A 3 -19.83 -6.97 -12.67
CA ALA A 3 -18.78 -6.12 -12.12
C ALA A 3 -19.46 -5.13 -11.16
N CYS A 4 -19.73 -5.58 -9.93
CA CYS A 4 -20.14 -4.68 -8.85
C CYS A 4 -18.98 -3.73 -8.60
N ALA A 5 -19.22 -2.43 -8.73
CA ALA A 5 -18.25 -1.37 -8.48
C ALA A 5 -17.42 -1.70 -7.22
N GLU A 6 -16.13 -2.00 -7.40
CA GLU A 6 -15.22 -2.16 -6.27
C GLU A 6 -15.25 -0.87 -5.45
N THR A 7 -15.58 -1.01 -4.17
CA THR A 7 -15.61 0.14 -3.28
C THR A 7 -14.20 0.68 -3.11
N LEU A 8 -14.09 1.99 -2.89
CA LEU A 8 -12.80 2.64 -2.63
C LEU A 8 -12.07 1.98 -1.44
N ALA A 9 -12.83 1.49 -0.45
CA ALA A 9 -12.32 0.70 0.66
C ALA A 9 -11.70 -0.63 0.23
N ALA A 10 -12.36 -1.36 -0.69
CA ALA A 10 -11.83 -2.62 -1.22
C ALA A 10 -10.50 -2.39 -1.95
N ARG A 11 -10.42 -1.34 -2.78
CA ARG A 11 -9.18 -0.95 -3.48
C ARG A 11 -8.06 -0.57 -2.50
N ALA A 12 -8.38 0.23 -1.48
CA ALA A 12 -7.39 0.64 -0.48
C ALA A 12 -6.81 -0.57 0.27
N ARG A 13 -7.67 -1.54 0.62
CA ARG A 13 -7.25 -2.79 1.25
C ARG A 13 -6.39 -3.64 0.31
N GLN A 14 -6.73 -3.70 -0.97
CA GLN A 14 -5.94 -4.40 -1.98
C GLN A 14 -4.54 -3.80 -2.15
N VAL A 15 -4.44 -2.46 -2.21
CA VAL A 15 -3.15 -1.74 -2.28
C VAL A 15 -2.27 -2.07 -1.07
N LEU A 16 -2.82 -2.07 0.14
CA LEU A 16 -2.04 -2.42 1.33
C LEU A 16 -1.84 -3.92 1.52
N GLY A 17 -2.54 -4.77 0.75
CA GLY A 17 -2.51 -6.22 0.90
C GLY A 17 -3.14 -6.72 2.20
N VAL A 18 -4.15 -6.01 2.72
CA VAL A 18 -4.87 -6.34 3.96
C VAL A 18 -6.28 -6.84 3.66
N LYS A 19 -6.88 -7.58 4.59
CA LYS A 19 -8.22 -8.15 4.46
C LYS A 19 -9.29 -7.24 5.04
N GLU A 20 -10.53 -7.47 4.61
CA GLU A 20 -11.70 -6.87 5.23
C GLU A 20 -11.87 -7.46 6.64
N GLY A 21 -11.65 -6.62 7.67
CA GLY A 21 -11.67 -7.03 9.08
C GLY A 21 -10.30 -6.96 9.78
N ASP A 22 -9.22 -6.71 9.05
CA ASP A 22 -7.90 -6.49 9.67
C ASP A 22 -7.92 -5.25 10.57
N ASP A 23 -7.23 -5.35 11.70
CA ASP A 23 -7.17 -4.29 12.69
C ASP A 23 -6.27 -3.12 12.25
N VAL A 24 -6.41 -2.00 12.96
CA VAL A 24 -5.61 -0.79 12.70
C VAL A 24 -4.11 -1.08 12.83
N ARG A 25 -3.70 -2.01 13.70
CA ARG A 25 -2.30 -2.40 13.86
C ARG A 25 -1.76 -3.09 12.59
N THR A 26 -2.54 -3.99 12.00
CA THR A 26 -2.22 -4.69 10.76
C THR A 26 -2.14 -3.73 9.59
N ILE A 27 -3.09 -2.81 9.46
CA ILE A 27 -3.06 -1.74 8.45
C ILE A 27 -1.79 -0.90 8.57
N LYS A 28 -1.44 -0.46 9.80
CA LYS A 28 -0.22 0.31 10.04
C LYS A 28 1.05 -0.50 9.76
N LYS A 29 1.07 -1.80 10.07
CA LYS A 29 2.19 -2.70 9.77
C LYS A 29 2.39 -2.83 8.25
N ALA A 30 1.31 -3.06 7.50
CA ALA A 30 1.34 -3.15 6.05
C ALA A 30 1.83 -1.84 5.40
N TYR A 31 1.30 -0.70 5.85
CA TYR A 31 1.74 0.62 5.39
C TYR A 31 3.23 0.83 5.63
N ARG A 32 3.75 0.56 6.84
CA ARG A 32 5.18 0.76 7.16
C ARG A 32 6.10 -0.10 6.28
N ARG A 33 5.69 -1.33 5.97
CA ARG A 33 6.44 -2.23 5.08
C ARG A 33 6.51 -1.64 3.67
N LEU A 34 5.36 -1.28 3.10
CA LEU A 34 5.26 -0.76 1.74
C LEU A 34 5.90 0.64 1.60
N ALA A 35 5.69 1.54 2.57
CA ALA A 35 6.26 2.89 2.55
C ALA A 35 7.80 2.90 2.55
N ARG A 36 8.45 1.86 3.11
CA ARG A 36 9.92 1.72 3.06
C ARG A 36 10.40 1.07 1.78
N GLN A 37 9.63 0.12 1.25
CA GLN A 37 9.93 -0.55 -0.02
C GLN A 37 9.86 0.44 -1.19
N TYR A 38 8.86 1.33 -1.17
CA TYR A 38 8.60 2.30 -2.24
C TYR A 38 9.03 3.72 -1.84
N HIS A 39 9.94 3.89 -0.87
CA HIS A 39 10.34 5.24 -0.44
C HIS A 39 11.21 5.92 -1.50
N PRO A 40 10.91 7.17 -1.92
CA PRO A 40 11.66 7.86 -2.97
C PRO A 40 13.13 8.08 -2.60
N ASP A 41 13.43 8.37 -1.32
CA ASP A 41 14.81 8.53 -0.85
C ASP A 41 15.65 7.24 -0.93
N ALA A 42 15.01 6.07 -0.87
CA ALA A 42 15.70 4.78 -0.97
C ALA A 42 15.79 4.29 -2.42
N HIS A 43 14.81 4.65 -3.26
CA HIS A 43 14.68 4.20 -4.64
C HIS A 43 14.30 5.37 -5.55
N ALA A 44 15.30 6.02 -6.16
CA ALA A 44 15.10 7.07 -7.16
C ALA A 44 14.75 6.49 -8.56
N GLY A 45 13.89 5.47 -8.60
CA GLY A 45 13.43 4.80 -9.82
C GLY A 45 12.23 5.50 -10.45
N ALA A 46 12.12 5.44 -11.77
CA ALA A 46 10.96 5.98 -12.48
C ALA A 46 9.68 5.20 -12.12
N GLY A 47 8.77 5.81 -11.36
CA GLY A 47 7.46 5.24 -11.01
C GLY A 47 7.26 4.88 -9.54
N GLU A 48 8.31 4.89 -8.73
CA GLU A 48 8.25 4.60 -7.29
C GLU A 48 7.44 5.67 -6.52
N ASP A 49 7.55 6.93 -6.92
CA ASP A 49 6.75 8.05 -6.39
C ASP A 49 5.24 7.79 -6.50
N ALA A 50 4.78 7.26 -7.64
CA ALA A 50 3.37 6.98 -7.87
C ALA A 50 2.89 5.82 -6.98
N LYS A 51 3.72 4.78 -6.81
CA LYS A 51 3.44 3.64 -5.91
C LYS A 51 3.35 4.14 -4.46
N PHE A 52 4.29 4.96 -4.01
CA PHE A 52 4.30 5.55 -2.66
C PHE A 52 3.06 6.40 -2.37
N LEU A 53 2.67 7.26 -3.33
CA LEU A 53 1.45 8.08 -3.22
C LEU A 53 0.21 7.20 -3.11
N LEU A 54 0.09 6.14 -3.92
CA LEU A 54 -1.01 5.19 -3.87
C LEU A 54 -1.12 4.49 -2.50
N ILE A 55 0.02 4.04 -1.95
CA ILE A 55 0.11 3.43 -0.61
C ILE A 55 -0.35 4.41 0.48
N THR A 56 0.07 5.67 0.37
CA THR A 56 -0.27 6.72 1.33
C THR A 56 -1.76 7.08 1.27
N GLU A 57 -2.34 7.22 0.08
CA GLU A 57 -3.77 7.46 -0.10
C GLU A 57 -4.63 6.32 0.47
N ALA A 58 -4.24 5.06 0.20
CA ALA A 58 -4.92 3.88 0.73
C ALA A 58 -4.91 3.87 2.26
N TYR A 59 -3.77 4.17 2.87
CA TYR A 59 -3.63 4.27 4.31
C TYR A 59 -4.48 5.39 4.90
N GLU A 60 -4.42 6.60 4.34
CA GLU A 60 -5.22 7.73 4.83
C GLU A 60 -6.73 7.48 4.72
N TYR A 61 -7.17 6.82 3.65
CA TYR A 61 -8.58 6.46 3.49
C TYR A 61 -9.03 5.43 4.54
N LEU A 62 -8.24 4.38 4.80
CA LEU A 62 -8.63 3.35 5.76
C LEU A 62 -8.60 3.83 7.22
N LEU A 63 -7.69 4.74 7.56
CA LEU A 63 -7.47 5.17 8.95
C LEU A 63 -8.17 6.46 9.32
N ARG A 64 -8.29 7.40 8.37
CA ARG A 64 -8.85 8.73 8.62
C ARG A 64 -10.15 8.95 7.86
N HIS A 65 -10.61 7.98 7.06
CA HIS A 65 -11.72 8.14 6.12
C HIS A 65 -11.58 9.40 5.25
N LYS A 66 -10.33 9.81 4.99
CA LYS A 66 -10.03 11.00 4.19
C LYS A 66 -10.33 10.66 2.73
N PRO A 67 -11.30 11.34 2.08
CA PRO A 67 -11.58 11.07 0.69
C PRO A 67 -10.36 11.44 -0.17
N PRO A 68 -10.03 10.61 -1.16
CA PRO A 68 -8.95 10.91 -2.08
C PRO A 68 -9.20 12.20 -2.86
N GLY A 69 -8.12 12.90 -3.23
CA GLY A 69 -8.20 14.12 -4.02
C GLY A 69 -8.65 13.87 -5.47
N ARG A 70 -8.91 14.96 -6.21
CA ARG A 70 -9.40 14.93 -7.60
C ARG A 70 -8.50 14.14 -8.57
N ASN A 71 -7.20 14.06 -8.28
CA ASN A 71 -6.20 13.32 -9.08
C ASN A 71 -5.69 12.05 -8.39
N SER A 72 -6.51 11.43 -7.53
CA SER A 72 -6.11 10.26 -6.77
C SER A 72 -5.90 9.02 -7.63
N LEU A 73 -4.77 8.36 -7.40
CA LEU A 73 -4.41 7.10 -8.02
C LEU A 73 -5.30 5.96 -7.52
N LEU A 74 -5.70 6.02 -6.23
CA LEU A 74 -6.62 5.08 -5.62
C LEU A 74 -8.03 5.18 -6.23
N ALA A 75 -8.52 6.40 -6.46
CA ALA A 75 -9.81 6.63 -7.10
C ALA A 75 -9.81 6.21 -8.57
N ALA A 76 -8.68 6.44 -9.26
CA ALA A 76 -8.46 6.00 -10.64
C ALA A 76 -8.42 4.47 -10.82
N GLY A 77 -8.27 3.71 -9.73
CA GLY A 77 -8.27 2.24 -9.75
C GLY A 77 -6.90 1.62 -10.03
N LEU A 78 -5.81 2.33 -9.78
CA LEU A 78 -4.46 1.79 -9.90
C LEU A 78 -4.17 0.78 -8.78
N THR A 79 -3.44 -0.30 -9.10
CA THR A 79 -3.01 -1.32 -8.13
C THR A 79 -1.50 -1.47 -8.16
N LEU A 80 -0.89 -1.93 -7.05
CA LEU A 80 0.52 -2.30 -7.04
C LEU A 80 0.66 -3.60 -7.83
N GLU A 81 1.16 -3.51 -9.07
CA GLU A 81 1.58 -4.67 -9.83
C GLU A 81 2.65 -5.43 -9.03
N LYS A 82 2.50 -6.75 -8.90
CA LYS A 82 3.41 -7.59 -8.11
C LYS A 82 4.76 -7.70 -8.82
N GLU A 83 5.78 -7.04 -8.31
CA GLU A 83 7.18 -7.34 -8.67
C GLU A 83 7.77 -8.46 -7.78
N ASP A 84 8.79 -9.13 -8.33
CA ASP A 84 9.25 -10.51 -8.12
C ASP A 84 9.51 -10.99 -6.66
N PRO A 85 9.39 -12.32 -6.39
CA PRO A 85 9.61 -12.95 -5.07
C PRO A 85 11.05 -12.89 -4.51
N GLU A 86 12.01 -12.38 -5.28
CA GLU A 86 13.42 -12.26 -4.86
C GLU A 86 13.81 -10.84 -4.46
N ASP A 87 12.87 -10.06 -3.94
CA ASP A 87 13.18 -8.78 -3.30
C ASP A 87 14.05 -9.01 -2.06
N THR A 88 15.36 -9.05 -2.30
CA THR A 88 16.45 -9.23 -1.32
C THR A 88 16.33 -8.27 -0.14
N TYR A 89 15.71 -7.10 -0.35
CA TYR A 89 15.47 -6.11 0.68
C TYR A 89 14.36 -6.53 1.67
N ALA A 90 13.29 -7.18 1.18
CA ALA A 90 12.21 -7.67 2.03
C ALA A 90 12.67 -8.77 3.00
N ARG A 91 13.59 -9.65 2.58
CA ARG A 91 14.23 -10.67 3.43
C ARG A 91 15.16 -10.04 4.47
N TRP A 92 16.08 -9.17 4.04
CA TRP A 92 17.03 -8.48 4.93
C TRP A 92 16.31 -7.68 6.03
N TRP A 93 15.18 -7.06 5.68
CA TRP A 93 14.41 -6.26 6.61
C TRP A 93 13.59 -7.08 7.62
N LEU A 94 13.00 -8.22 7.22
CA LEU A 94 12.36 -9.15 8.16
C LEU A 94 13.36 -9.70 9.17
N GLU A 95 14.60 -9.94 8.74
CA GLU A 95 15.69 -10.41 9.59
C GLU A 95 16.16 -9.33 10.59
N HIS A 96 16.25 -8.06 10.18
CA HIS A 96 16.75 -6.98 11.04
C HIS A 96 15.68 -6.27 11.88
N TYR A 97 14.42 -6.30 11.44
CA TYR A 97 13.35 -5.52 12.04
C TYR A 97 12.06 -6.32 12.28
N GLY A 98 12.06 -7.64 12.05
CA GLY A 98 10.91 -8.52 12.29
C GLY A 98 10.38 -8.49 13.72
N ASP A 99 11.28 -8.23 14.68
CA ASP A 99 10.97 -8.19 16.12
C ASP A 99 10.25 -6.91 16.57
N PHE A 100 10.17 -5.88 15.72
CA PHE A 100 9.43 -4.65 16.03
C PHE A 100 7.92 -4.75 15.74
N PHE A 101 7.40 -5.97 15.53
CA PHE A 101 5.99 -6.21 15.20
C PHE A 101 5.32 -7.26 16.05
#